data_AF-A0A833WIC1-F1
#
_entry.id   AF-A0A833WIC1-F1
#
_cell.length_a   1.000
_cell.length_b   1.000
_cell.length_c   1.000
_cell.angle_alpha   90.00
_cell.angle_beta   90.00
_cell.angle_gamma   90.00
#
_symmetry.space_group_name_H-M   'P 1'
#
loop_
_entity.id
_entity.type
_entity.pdbx_description
1 polymer ?
#
loop_
_entity_poly.entity_id
_entity_poly.type
_entity_poly.pdbx_seq_one_letter_code
_entity_poly.pdbx_strand_id
1 'polypeptide(L)'
;MARQLYFRALAGDSAEQLDLTSVPDAVRGRLASLELEWDSLDGIAQRALLWDTGFGYSTFGKPIQIFTDGKHSMDDLVFSLDDFEDAGCDVLNCSQPDGTKYSQMFCYGDKVPLFNRCLIEDTQDDFEYGTMVWTTSTAAWFHRPMW
;
A
#
# COMPACT_ATOMS: atom_id res chain seq x y z
N MET A 1 -5.06 3.31 1.81
CA MET A 1 -3.90 2.86 2.64
C MET A 1 -3.38 3.95 3.57
N ALA A 2 -3.19 5.19 3.10
CA ALA A 2 -2.68 6.31 3.91
C ALA A 2 -3.42 6.49 5.25
N ARG A 3 -4.77 6.37 5.24
CA ARG A 3 -5.59 6.40 6.46
C ARG A 3 -5.22 5.32 7.49
N GLN A 4 -4.91 4.09 7.04
CA GLN A 4 -4.51 3.01 7.95
C GLN A 4 -3.14 3.30 8.58
N LEU A 5 -2.20 3.81 7.79
CA LEU A 5 -0.88 4.23 8.26
C LEU A 5 -0.98 5.36 9.31
N TYR A 6 -1.87 6.33 9.10
CA TYR A 6 -2.16 7.37 10.10
C TYR A 6 -2.65 6.78 11.43
N PHE A 7 -3.57 5.82 11.41
CA PHE A 7 -4.02 5.17 12.66
C PHE A 7 -2.92 4.36 13.35
N ARG A 8 -2.00 3.74 12.61
CA ARG A 8 -0.82 3.05 13.18
C ARG A 8 0.12 4.05 13.86
N ALA A 9 0.39 5.20 13.24
CA ALA A 9 1.15 6.27 13.88
C ALA A 9 0.49 6.76 15.18
N LEU A 10 -0.85 6.95 15.20
CA LEU A 10 -1.59 7.30 16.42
C LEU A 10 -1.52 6.22 17.50
N ALA A 11 -1.37 4.95 17.12
CA ALA A 11 -1.18 3.83 18.04
C ALA A 11 0.26 3.73 18.60
N GLY A 12 1.16 4.64 18.17
CA GLY A 12 2.55 4.66 18.61
C GLY A 12 3.45 3.69 17.85
N ASP A 13 2.98 3.13 16.73
CA ASP A 13 3.85 2.34 15.86
C ASP A 13 4.86 3.23 15.15
N SER A 14 5.96 2.62 14.71
CA SER A 14 6.98 3.26 13.90
C SER A 14 7.39 2.37 12.75
N ALA A 15 7.97 2.98 11.73
CA ALA A 15 8.61 2.30 10.61
C ALA A 15 9.90 3.04 10.26
N GLU A 16 10.88 2.30 9.76
CA GLU A 16 12.07 2.90 9.18
C GLU A 16 11.70 3.78 7.98
N GLN A 17 12.48 4.84 7.78
CA GLN A 17 12.39 5.67 6.59
C GLN A 17 12.65 4.83 5.33
N LEU A 18 12.00 5.20 4.24
CA LEU A 18 12.16 4.57 2.94
C LEU A 18 13.45 5.05 2.29
N ASP A 19 14.29 4.11 1.88
CA ASP A 19 15.41 4.37 0.99
C ASP A 19 14.92 4.30 -0.47
N LEU A 20 14.45 5.44 -0.98
CA LEU A 20 13.98 5.54 -2.36
C LEU A 20 15.12 5.93 -3.29
N THR A 21 15.22 5.25 -4.43
CA THR A 21 16.15 5.62 -5.52
C THR A 21 15.94 7.07 -6.01
N SER A 22 14.70 7.56 -5.93
CA SER A 22 14.35 8.96 -6.10
C SER A 22 12.98 9.24 -5.47
N VAL A 23 12.77 10.45 -4.97
CA VAL A 23 11.43 10.90 -4.54
C VAL A 23 10.65 11.37 -5.78
N PRO A 24 9.38 10.99 -6.01
CA PRO A 24 8.60 11.50 -7.14
C PRO A 24 8.33 13.01 -7.07
N ASP A 25 8.20 13.68 -8.22
CA ASP A 25 7.89 15.12 -8.27
C ASP A 25 6.55 15.48 -7.63
N ALA A 26 5.54 14.61 -7.77
CA ALA A 26 4.24 14.81 -7.12
C ALA A 26 4.37 14.83 -5.59
N VAL A 27 5.24 13.97 -5.03
CA VAL A 27 5.55 13.94 -3.59
C VAL A 27 6.27 15.23 -3.18
N ARG A 28 7.33 15.60 -3.91
CA ARG A 28 8.08 16.86 -3.67
C ARG A 28 7.17 18.08 -3.72
N GLY A 29 6.30 18.17 -4.72
CA GLY A 29 5.39 19.30 -4.88
C GLY A 29 4.42 19.43 -3.70
N ARG A 30 3.92 18.30 -3.18
CA ARG A 30 3.05 18.31 -2.00
C ARG A 30 3.80 18.71 -0.74
N LEU A 31 5.03 18.24 -0.55
CA LEU A 31 5.88 18.63 0.57
C LEU A 31 6.27 20.10 0.55
N ALA A 32 6.63 20.62 -0.62
CA ALA A 32 6.99 22.02 -0.80
C ALA A 32 5.84 22.95 -0.39
N SER A 33 4.57 22.56 -0.65
CA SER A 33 3.40 23.34 -0.23
C SER A 33 3.22 23.43 1.30
N LEU A 34 3.90 22.55 2.04
CA LEU A 34 3.87 22.47 3.50
C LEU A 34 5.21 22.87 4.14
N GLU A 35 6.18 23.33 3.34
CA GLU A 35 7.55 23.65 3.80
C GLU A 35 8.25 22.48 4.50
N LEU A 36 8.01 21.26 4.01
CA LEU A 36 8.59 20.02 4.52
C LEU A 36 9.57 19.41 3.53
N GLU A 37 10.52 18.64 4.04
CA GLU A 37 11.47 17.84 3.26
C GLU A 37 11.20 16.35 3.45
N TRP A 38 11.48 15.52 2.44
CA TRP A 38 11.20 14.08 2.49
C TRP A 38 11.87 13.40 3.69
N ASP A 39 13.13 13.71 3.95
CA ASP A 39 13.92 13.11 5.02
C ASP A 39 13.52 13.59 6.43
N SER A 40 12.68 14.62 6.52
CA SER A 40 12.14 15.11 7.80
C SER A 40 10.93 14.29 8.28
N LEU A 41 10.31 13.53 7.37
CA LEU A 41 9.16 12.68 7.69
C LEU A 41 9.59 11.37 8.32
N ASP A 42 8.84 10.87 9.30
CA ASP A 42 9.02 9.49 9.77
C ASP A 42 8.61 8.46 8.67
N GLY A 43 9.02 7.21 8.85
CA GLY A 43 8.79 6.17 7.85
C GLY A 43 7.32 5.84 7.60
N ILE A 44 6.41 6.09 8.55
CA ILE A 44 4.98 5.90 8.34
C ILE A 44 4.42 7.04 7.48
N ALA A 45 4.79 8.28 7.78
CA ALA A 45 4.41 9.47 7.02
C ALA A 45 4.93 9.40 5.58
N GLN A 46 6.16 8.93 5.36
CA GLN A 46 6.71 8.70 4.03
C GLN A 46 5.87 7.71 3.22
N ARG A 47 5.54 6.54 3.79
CA ARG A 47 4.70 5.52 3.13
C ARG A 47 3.29 6.05 2.85
N ALA A 48 2.71 6.80 3.79
CA ALA A 48 1.37 7.36 3.65
C ALA A 48 1.33 8.40 2.53
N LEU A 49 2.31 9.31 2.49
CA LEU A 49 2.40 10.35 1.48
C LEU A 49 2.68 9.78 0.09
N LEU A 50 3.58 8.80 -0.02
CA LEU A 50 3.88 8.12 -1.28
C LEU A 50 2.61 7.46 -1.85
N TRP A 51 1.87 6.71 -1.02
CA TRP A 51 0.60 6.12 -1.42
C TRP A 51 -0.43 7.17 -1.86
N ASP A 52 -0.63 8.21 -1.05
CA ASP A 52 -1.67 9.21 -1.30
C ASP A 52 -1.38 10.08 -2.55
N THR A 53 -0.12 10.11 -2.98
CA THR A 53 0.30 10.78 -4.22
C THR A 53 0.29 9.86 -5.44
N GLY A 54 -0.17 8.61 -5.30
CA GLY A 54 -0.32 7.68 -6.42
C GLY A 54 0.89 6.81 -6.68
N PHE A 55 1.73 6.54 -5.68
CA PHE A 55 2.93 5.72 -5.84
C PHE A 55 2.97 4.56 -4.85
N GLY A 56 3.41 3.40 -5.34
CA GLY A 56 4.02 2.35 -4.54
C GLY A 56 5.55 2.45 -4.61
N TYR A 57 6.24 1.42 -4.12
CA TYR A 57 7.68 1.30 -4.30
C TYR A 57 8.09 -0.18 -4.34
N SER A 58 9.16 -0.47 -5.06
CA SER A 58 9.72 -1.82 -5.15
C SER A 58 10.62 -2.18 -3.97
N THR A 59 10.98 -3.45 -3.87
CA THR A 59 12.02 -3.99 -2.96
C THR A 59 13.37 -3.29 -3.11
N PHE A 60 13.67 -2.71 -4.26
CA PHE A 60 14.88 -1.92 -4.51
C PHE A 60 14.68 -0.42 -4.26
N GLY A 61 13.54 0.00 -3.68
CA GLY A 61 13.25 1.40 -3.40
C GLY A 61 12.91 2.22 -4.65
N LYS A 62 12.55 1.58 -5.77
CA LYS A 62 12.10 2.30 -6.96
C LYS A 62 10.64 2.72 -6.79
N PRO A 63 10.28 4.01 -6.88
CA PRO A 63 8.88 4.40 -6.89
C PRO A 63 8.17 3.84 -8.12
N ILE A 64 6.98 3.27 -7.93
CA ILE A 64 6.16 2.70 -8.99
C ILE A 64 4.88 3.54 -9.08
N GLN A 65 4.62 4.14 -10.24
CA GLN A 65 3.40 4.92 -10.45
C GLN A 65 2.17 4.00 -10.50
N ILE A 66 1.12 4.40 -9.79
CA ILE A 66 -0.18 3.75 -9.78
C ILE A 66 -1.15 4.63 -10.56
N PHE A 67 -1.86 4.04 -11.51
CA PHE A 67 -2.89 4.66 -12.32
C PHE A 67 -4.24 4.07 -11.94
N THR A 68 -5.11 4.87 -11.34
CA THR A 68 -6.46 4.40 -11.02
C THR A 68 -7.32 4.32 -12.29
N ASP A 69 -8.41 3.57 -12.23
CA ASP A 69 -9.39 3.46 -13.31
C ASP A 69 -10.24 4.73 -13.54
N GLY A 70 -9.92 5.82 -12.83
CA GLY A 70 -10.63 7.10 -12.86
C GLY A 70 -11.97 7.11 -12.11
N LYS A 71 -12.44 5.96 -11.62
CA LYS A 71 -13.63 5.85 -10.75
C LYS A 71 -13.24 5.72 -9.29
N HIS A 72 -12.09 5.12 -9.01
CA HIS A 72 -11.54 4.95 -7.68
C HIS A 72 -10.36 5.92 -7.46
N SER A 73 -10.21 6.39 -6.22
CA SER A 73 -9.04 7.13 -5.76
C SER A 73 -8.05 6.19 -5.07
N MET A 74 -6.84 6.68 -4.76
CA MET A 74 -5.85 5.94 -3.97
C MET A 74 -6.39 5.47 -2.61
N ASP A 75 -7.31 6.22 -2.00
CA ASP A 75 -7.94 5.82 -0.74
C ASP A 75 -8.91 4.65 -0.88
N ASP A 76 -9.42 4.42 -2.09
CA ASP A 76 -10.44 3.43 -2.43
C ASP A 76 -9.87 2.24 -3.24
N LEU A 77 -8.55 2.14 -3.39
CA LEU A 77 -7.92 0.96 -4.00
C LEU A 77 -7.80 -0.22 -3.03
N VAL A 78 -7.87 0.04 -1.73
CA VAL A 78 -7.79 -1.03 -0.71
C VAL A 78 -9.20 -1.55 -0.49
N PHE A 79 -9.41 -2.85 -0.72
CA PHE A 79 -10.73 -3.48 -0.63
C PHE A 79 -11.21 -3.58 0.81
N SER A 80 -12.52 -3.45 1.02
CA SER A 80 -13.13 -3.89 2.27
C SER A 80 -13.08 -5.42 2.38
N LEU A 81 -13.29 -5.97 3.58
CA LEU A 81 -13.45 -7.42 3.73
C LEU A 81 -14.70 -7.92 3.00
N ASP A 82 -15.79 -7.15 3.06
CA ASP A 82 -17.05 -7.49 2.41
C ASP A 82 -16.89 -7.53 0.88
N ASP A 83 -16.22 -6.53 0.29
CA ASP A 83 -15.94 -6.47 -1.16
C ASP A 83 -15.19 -7.72 -1.65
N PHE A 84 -14.37 -8.28 -0.75
CA PHE A 84 -13.48 -9.39 -1.02
C PHE A 84 -14.14 -10.75 -0.82
N GLU A 85 -15.04 -10.85 0.17
CA GLU A 85 -15.92 -12.00 0.33
C GLU A 85 -16.95 -12.06 -0.81
N ASP A 86 -17.53 -10.92 -1.19
CA ASP A 86 -18.46 -10.78 -2.33
C ASP A 86 -17.78 -11.13 -3.66
N ALA A 87 -16.46 -10.92 -3.76
CA ALA A 87 -15.66 -11.34 -4.90
C ALA A 87 -15.53 -12.86 -5.05
N GLY A 88 -15.96 -13.63 -4.04
CA GLY A 88 -15.83 -15.08 -3.99
C GLY A 88 -14.39 -15.54 -3.80
N CYS A 89 -13.57 -14.71 -3.14
CA CYS A 89 -12.19 -15.06 -2.85
C CYS A 89 -11.99 -15.54 -1.40
N ASP A 90 -10.99 -16.39 -1.16
CA ASP A 90 -10.81 -17.11 0.10
C ASP A 90 -10.03 -16.30 1.16
N VAL A 91 -10.68 -15.90 2.25
CA VAL A 91 -10.02 -15.17 3.34
C VAL A 91 -9.02 -16.05 4.10
N LEU A 92 -7.72 -15.71 4.07
CA LEU A 92 -6.74 -16.27 4.98
C LEU A 92 -6.86 -15.60 6.36
N ASN A 93 -7.00 -16.38 7.42
CA ASN A 93 -7.05 -15.85 8.78
C ASN A 93 -5.63 -15.77 9.38
N CYS A 94 -4.99 -14.60 9.33
CA CYS A 94 -3.82 -14.29 10.14
C CYS A 94 -4.30 -13.75 11.50
N SER A 95 -4.51 -14.62 12.49
CA SER A 95 -4.87 -14.18 13.83
C SER A 95 -3.66 -13.56 14.55
N GLN A 96 -3.78 -12.33 15.04
CA GLN A 96 -2.84 -11.73 15.98
C GLN A 96 -3.10 -12.21 17.42
N PRO A 97 -2.15 -12.00 18.35
CA PRO A 97 -2.28 -12.42 19.75
C PRO A 97 -3.50 -11.84 20.49
N ASP A 98 -4.07 -10.74 19.99
CA ASP A 98 -5.27 -10.07 20.49
C ASP A 98 -6.58 -10.62 19.88
N GLY A 99 -6.50 -11.60 18.99
CA GLY A 99 -7.64 -12.18 18.27
C GLY A 99 -8.05 -11.41 17.02
N THR A 100 -7.35 -10.33 16.67
CA THR A 100 -7.63 -9.55 15.45
C THR A 100 -7.17 -10.34 14.22
N LYS A 101 -8.01 -10.42 13.19
CA LYS A 101 -7.76 -11.20 11.97
C LYS A 101 -7.26 -10.29 10.85
N TYR A 102 -6.15 -10.67 10.22
CA TYR A 102 -5.54 -9.99 9.08
C TYR A 102 -5.58 -10.95 7.88
N SER A 103 -5.84 -10.52 6.65
CA SER A 103 -5.88 -11.45 5.50
C SER A 103 -5.00 -11.00 4.34
N GLN A 104 -3.95 -11.78 4.09
CA GLN A 104 -3.27 -11.84 2.79
C GLN A 104 -3.87 -13.02 2.02
N MET A 105 -4.27 -12.84 0.77
CA MET A 105 -5.10 -13.83 0.06
C MET A 105 -4.61 -14.22 -1.33
N PHE A 106 -5.02 -15.43 -1.72
CA PHE A 106 -5.11 -15.95 -3.08
C PHE A 106 -6.53 -15.75 -3.69
N CYS A 107 -6.73 -14.82 -4.64
CA CYS A 107 -7.90 -14.84 -5.54
C CYS A 107 -7.54 -15.72 -6.75
N TYR A 108 -8.43 -16.61 -7.19
CA TYR A 108 -8.23 -17.30 -8.47
C TYR A 108 -8.28 -16.29 -9.64
N GLY A 109 -7.43 -16.53 -10.65
CA GLY A 109 -7.19 -15.60 -11.77
C GLY A 109 -8.42 -15.28 -12.64
N ASP A 110 -9.47 -16.09 -12.60
CA ASP A 110 -10.74 -15.85 -13.29
C ASP A 110 -11.59 -14.77 -12.59
N LYS A 111 -11.30 -14.47 -11.32
CA LYS A 111 -11.97 -13.41 -10.55
C LYS A 111 -11.23 -12.07 -10.63
N VAL A 112 -9.91 -12.09 -10.88
CA VAL A 112 -9.03 -10.90 -10.94
C VAL A 112 -9.54 -9.78 -11.87
N PRO A 113 -10.04 -10.05 -13.10
CA PRO A 113 -10.51 -8.98 -13.99
C PRO A 113 -11.71 -8.19 -13.46
N LEU A 114 -12.49 -8.76 -12.54
CA LEU A 114 -13.66 -8.10 -11.96
C LEU A 114 -13.28 -7.05 -10.90
N PHE A 115 -12.02 -7.02 -10.45
CA PHE A 115 -11.57 -6.21 -9.31
C PHE A 115 -10.33 -5.35 -9.61
N ASN A 116 -9.88 -5.24 -10.87
CA ASN A 116 -8.77 -4.36 -11.20
C ASN A 116 -9.20 -2.88 -11.13
N ARG A 117 -8.96 -2.23 -9.97
CA ARG A 117 -9.22 -0.79 -9.73
C ARG A 117 -8.08 0.11 -10.19
N CYS A 118 -6.90 -0.46 -10.49
CA CYS A 118 -5.73 0.29 -10.92
C CYS A 118 -4.82 -0.54 -11.85
N LEU A 119 -3.93 0.17 -12.51
CA LEU A 119 -2.76 -0.36 -13.21
C LEU A 119 -1.51 0.20 -12.53
N ILE A 120 -0.42 -0.54 -12.54
CA ILE A 120 0.88 -0.06 -12.09
C ILE A 120 1.81 0.08 -13.29
N GLU A 121 2.72 1.05 -13.23
CA GLU A 121 3.78 1.18 -14.23
C GLU A 121 4.64 -0.09 -14.22
N ASP A 122 4.67 -0.78 -15.36
CA ASP A 122 5.58 -1.90 -15.57
C ASP A 122 6.97 -1.34 -15.82
N THR A 123 7.92 -1.71 -14.96
CA THR A 123 9.31 -1.35 -15.16
C THR A 123 10.09 -2.63 -15.48
N GLN A 124 10.79 -2.62 -16.62
CA GLN A 124 11.43 -3.80 -17.24
C GLN A 124 12.41 -4.58 -16.35
N ASP A 125 12.71 -4.10 -15.15
CA ASP A 125 13.70 -4.65 -14.21
C ASP A 125 13.11 -5.25 -12.93
N ASP A 126 11.80 -5.13 -12.68
CA ASP A 126 11.21 -5.54 -11.40
C ASP A 126 10.32 -6.79 -11.60
N PHE A 127 10.83 -7.96 -11.23
CA PHE A 127 10.08 -9.22 -11.10
C PHE A 127 9.06 -9.19 -9.93
N GLU A 128 8.55 -8.01 -9.57
CA GLU A 128 7.54 -7.88 -8.54
C GLU A 128 6.18 -8.15 -9.13
N TYR A 129 5.65 -9.32 -8.75
CA TYR A 129 4.28 -9.69 -8.98
C TYR A 129 3.35 -8.57 -8.49
N GLY A 130 2.84 -7.73 -9.40
CA GLY A 130 1.76 -6.76 -9.18
C GLY A 130 0.41 -7.42 -8.83
N THR A 131 0.44 -8.61 -8.23
CA THR A 131 -0.69 -9.47 -7.93
C THR A 131 -1.11 -9.41 -6.46
N MET A 132 -0.55 -8.50 -5.66
CA MET A 132 -0.90 -8.37 -4.24
C MET A 132 -2.09 -7.43 -4.06
N VAL A 133 -3.22 -7.99 -3.62
CA VAL A 133 -4.43 -7.26 -3.25
C VAL A 133 -4.34 -6.84 -1.78
N TRP A 134 -4.60 -5.57 -1.51
CA TRP A 134 -4.61 -5.02 -0.15
C TRP A 134 -6.05 -4.95 0.36
N THR A 135 -6.32 -5.46 1.56
CA THR A 135 -7.63 -5.34 2.24
C THR A 135 -7.53 -4.47 3.48
N THR A 136 -8.61 -3.74 3.80
CA THR A 136 -8.69 -2.81 4.94
C THR A 136 -9.01 -3.50 6.26
N SER A 137 -9.28 -4.81 6.26
CA SER A 137 -9.46 -5.59 7.49
C SER A 137 -8.11 -5.84 8.14
N THR A 138 -7.62 -4.76 8.74
CA THR A 138 -6.50 -4.66 9.67
C THR A 138 -5.12 -5.03 9.08
N ALA A 139 -4.08 -4.31 9.54
CA ALA A 139 -2.64 -4.35 9.22
C ALA A 139 -2.06 -5.54 8.42
N ALA A 140 -1.95 -5.37 7.11
CA ALA A 140 -0.91 -6.07 6.36
C ALA A 140 0.45 -5.69 6.97
N TRP A 141 1.00 -6.58 7.79
CA TRP A 141 2.37 -6.46 8.24
C TRP A 141 3.26 -6.56 7.01
N PHE A 142 4.02 -5.49 6.79
CA PHE A 142 5.36 -5.56 6.26
C PHE A 142 6.03 -6.84 6.75
N HIS A 143 6.52 -7.65 5.80
CA HIS A 143 7.50 -8.67 6.10
C HIS A 143 8.51 -8.04 7.06
N ARG A 144 8.57 -8.51 8.30
CA ARG A 144 9.77 -8.35 9.12
C ARG A 144 10.87 -9.06 8.32
N PRO A 145 11.92 -8.40 7.82
CA PRO A 145 13.19 -9.08 7.81
C PRO A 145 13.51 -9.26 9.30
N MET A 146 13.52 -10.50 9.78
CA MET A 146 14.43 -10.78 10.86
C MET A 146 15.82 -10.48 10.31
N TRP A 147 16.42 -9.41 10.83
CA TRP A 147 17.80 -8.92 10.61
C TRP A 147 18.02 -8.10 9.33
#